data_AF-A0A2E0UNC6-F1
#
_entry.id   AF-A0A2E0UNC6-F1
#
_cell.length_a   1.000
_cell.length_b   1.000
_cell.length_c   1.000
_cell.angle_alpha   90.00
_cell.angle_beta   90.00
_cell.angle_gamma   90.00
#
_symmetry.space_group_name_H-M   'P 1'
#
loop_
_entity.id
_entity.type
_entity.pdbx_description
1 polymer ?
#
loop_
_entity_poly.entity_id
_entity_poly.type
_entity_poly.pdbx_seq_one_letter_code
_entity_poly.pdbx_strand_id
1 'polypeptide(L)'
;MKKKLTHRQLQFLSQFLDIYREMEHSVHYVTVAERLGIGKITAYEMLRLLEEKGLIRAEYRANPDQHGPGRSAVLFFPTQEANRLINKLAGNPADIEDWQDVKEQILQQLRHGKAGGYEELLSNLLARIPERRSPLIFVTELITAVILMLTTIQDAPEIRALLERLHQIGLPKKINLSVMSGIAMFLSVIERTNRRYSTVLLDQFSRYEDVLSQLSEESRRQLGEFTREVVQILSS
;
A
#
# COMPACT_ATOMS: atom_id res chain seq x y z
N MET A 1 -10.27 18.45 -18.10
CA MET A 1 -10.66 17.15 -17.51
C MET A 1 -9.43 16.51 -16.87
N LYS A 2 -9.35 16.39 -15.54
CA LYS A 2 -8.23 15.72 -14.86
C LYS A 2 -8.32 14.20 -15.14
N LYS A 3 -7.51 13.69 -16.08
CA LYS A 3 -7.40 12.25 -16.36
C LYS A 3 -6.77 11.54 -15.15
N LYS A 4 -7.41 10.46 -14.66
CA LYS A 4 -6.91 9.57 -13.59
C LYS A 4 -5.45 9.17 -13.87
N LEU A 5 -4.60 9.14 -12.85
CA LEU A 5 -3.20 8.68 -12.98
C LEU A 5 -3.19 7.17 -13.23
N THR A 6 -2.29 6.72 -14.09
CA THR A 6 -1.99 5.28 -14.20
C THR A 6 -1.11 4.84 -13.03
N HIS A 7 -1.06 3.55 -12.74
CA HIS A 7 -0.21 2.99 -11.68
C HIS A 7 1.26 3.43 -11.81
N ARG A 8 1.82 3.36 -13.03
CA ARG A 8 3.20 3.80 -13.30
C ARG A 8 3.42 5.30 -13.03
N GLN A 9 2.44 6.15 -13.32
CA GLN A 9 2.53 7.59 -13.05
C GLN A 9 2.46 7.88 -11.55
N LEU A 10 1.63 7.14 -10.83
CA LEU A 10 1.52 7.25 -9.38
C LEU A 10 2.81 6.80 -8.67
N GLN A 11 3.34 5.65 -9.08
CA GLN A 11 4.62 5.13 -8.58
C GLN A 11 5.76 6.14 -8.82
N PHE A 12 5.85 6.68 -10.04
CA PHE A 12 6.83 7.71 -10.38
C PHE A 12 6.66 8.96 -9.49
N LEU A 13 5.43 9.42 -9.28
CA LEU A 13 5.15 10.58 -8.42
C LEU A 13 5.60 10.32 -6.97
N SER A 14 5.30 9.15 -6.40
CA SER A 14 5.74 8.78 -5.05
C SER A 14 7.26 8.84 -4.94
N GLN A 15 7.97 8.18 -5.86
CA GLN A 15 9.44 8.15 -5.86
C GLN A 15 10.06 9.53 -6.05
N PHE A 16 9.43 10.39 -6.87
CA PHE A 16 9.87 11.78 -7.03
C PHE A 16 9.73 12.59 -5.74
N LEU A 17 8.63 12.41 -4.97
CA LEU A 17 8.46 13.07 -3.68
C LEU A 17 9.51 12.65 -2.66
N ASP A 18 9.88 11.37 -2.65
CA ASP A 18 10.95 10.86 -1.77
C ASP A 18 12.30 11.53 -2.10
N ILE A 19 12.65 11.60 -3.39
CA ILE A 19 13.87 12.31 -3.84
C ILE A 19 13.82 13.79 -3.45
N TYR A 20 12.68 14.47 -3.64
CA TYR A 20 12.54 15.88 -3.28
C TYR A 20 12.69 16.12 -1.77
N ARG A 21 12.14 15.23 -0.92
CA ARG A 21 12.28 15.29 0.53
C ARG A 21 13.72 15.12 1.00
N GLU A 22 14.49 14.24 0.35
CA GLU A 22 15.90 14.04 0.69
C GLU A 22 16.78 15.25 0.31
N MET A 23 16.43 15.96 -0.77
CA MET A 23 17.25 17.06 -1.28
C MET A 23 16.81 18.43 -0.76
N GLU A 24 15.55 18.57 -0.29
CA GLU A 24 14.94 19.81 0.20
C GLU A 24 14.96 21.01 -0.79
N HIS A 25 15.24 20.76 -2.07
CA HIS A 25 15.26 21.78 -3.11
C HIS A 25 14.75 21.25 -4.46
N SER A 26 14.43 22.16 -5.41
CA SER A 26 14.01 21.79 -6.77
C SER A 26 15.01 20.84 -7.42
N VAL A 27 14.53 19.76 -8.03
CA VAL A 27 15.36 18.63 -8.50
C VAL A 27 15.48 18.66 -10.03
N HIS A 28 16.69 18.46 -10.55
CA HIS A 28 16.91 18.35 -11.99
C HIS A 28 16.47 16.97 -12.51
N TYR A 29 15.88 16.92 -13.70
CA TYR A 29 15.36 15.65 -14.26
C TYR A 29 16.45 14.59 -14.45
N VAL A 30 17.71 14.99 -14.65
CA VAL A 30 18.87 14.08 -14.72
C VAL A 30 19.09 13.38 -13.39
N THR A 31 19.00 14.10 -12.28
CA THR A 31 19.13 13.53 -10.93
C THR A 31 18.01 12.53 -10.65
N VAL A 32 16.77 12.85 -11.07
CA VAL A 32 15.63 11.92 -10.98
C VAL A 32 15.90 10.66 -11.81
N ALA A 33 16.40 10.82 -13.05
CA ALA A 33 16.71 9.69 -13.92
C ALA A 33 17.77 8.76 -13.31
N GLU A 34 18.84 9.34 -12.76
CA GLU A 34 19.93 8.61 -12.12
C GLU A 34 19.47 7.87 -10.86
N ARG A 35 18.74 8.55 -9.96
CA ARG A 35 18.22 7.94 -8.72
C ARG A 35 17.23 6.81 -8.99
N LEU A 36 16.43 6.92 -10.05
CA LEU A 36 15.42 5.91 -10.40
C LEU A 36 15.96 4.83 -11.36
N GLY A 37 17.20 4.95 -11.85
CA GLY A 37 17.78 4.00 -12.80
C GLY A 37 17.05 3.95 -14.15
N ILE A 38 16.46 5.07 -14.59
CA ILE A 38 15.68 5.18 -15.83
C ILE A 38 16.35 6.12 -16.84
N GLY A 39 15.93 6.04 -18.10
CA GLY A 39 16.40 6.95 -19.15
C GLY A 39 16.06 8.41 -18.87
N LYS A 40 16.98 9.33 -19.18
CA LYS A 40 16.82 10.79 -19.01
C LYS A 40 15.57 11.34 -19.73
N ILE A 41 15.29 10.84 -20.92
CA ILE A 41 14.09 11.20 -21.71
C ILE A 41 12.82 10.74 -20.96
N THR A 42 12.79 9.49 -20.50
CA THR A 42 11.66 8.93 -19.75
C THR A 42 11.36 9.72 -18.47
N ALA A 43 12.40 10.10 -17.71
CA ALA A 43 12.23 10.92 -16.52
C ALA A 43 11.64 12.30 -16.86
N TYR A 44 12.18 12.95 -17.90
CA TYR A 44 11.69 14.25 -18.36
C TYR A 44 10.23 14.19 -18.81
N GLU A 45 9.86 13.20 -19.63
CA GLU A 45 8.49 13.02 -20.11
C GLU A 45 7.50 12.75 -18.98
N MET A 46 7.86 11.92 -17.99
CA MET A 46 7.00 11.67 -16.83
C MET A 46 6.83 12.92 -15.96
N LEU A 47 7.90 13.71 -15.75
CA LEU A 47 7.82 14.97 -15.02
C LEU A 47 6.91 15.98 -15.73
N ARG A 48 7.01 16.10 -17.06
CA ARG A 48 6.12 16.95 -17.87
C ARG A 48 4.67 16.49 -17.81
N LEU A 49 4.43 15.18 -17.91
CA LEU A 49 3.09 14.64 -17.82
C LEU A 49 2.46 14.86 -16.44
N LEU A 50 3.24 14.81 -15.36
CA LEU A 50 2.78 15.14 -14.01
C LEU A 50 2.59 16.66 -13.82
N GLU A 51 3.38 17.49 -14.50
CA GLU A 51 3.20 18.94 -14.55
C GLU A 51 1.89 19.32 -15.27
N GLU A 52 1.59 18.72 -16.42
CA GLU A 52 0.32 18.91 -17.14
C GLU A 52 -0.89 18.54 -16.28
N LYS A 53 -0.70 17.63 -15.32
CA LYS A 53 -1.73 17.21 -14.35
C LYS A 53 -1.80 18.10 -13.11
N GLY A 54 -0.92 19.10 -12.98
CA GLY A 54 -0.86 20.05 -11.86
C GLY A 54 -0.18 19.52 -10.60
N LEU A 55 0.50 18.37 -10.69
CA LEU A 55 1.12 17.69 -9.54
C LEU A 55 2.56 18.15 -9.33
N ILE A 56 3.23 18.57 -10.39
CA ILE A 56 4.61 19.08 -10.37
C ILE A 56 4.62 20.45 -11.06
N ARG A 57 5.60 21.30 -10.75
CA ARG A 57 5.92 22.50 -11.54
C ARG A 57 7.37 22.47 -11.99
N ALA A 58 7.61 22.98 -13.19
CA ALA A 58 8.95 23.30 -13.66
C ALA A 58 9.38 24.72 -13.21
N GLU A 59 10.65 24.84 -12.87
CA GLU A 59 11.36 26.09 -12.63
C GLU A 59 12.52 26.17 -13.62
N TYR A 60 12.57 27.24 -14.41
CA TYR A 60 13.66 27.47 -15.36
C TYR A 60 14.66 28.42 -14.72
N ARG A 61 15.86 27.91 -14.44
CA ARG A 61 16.95 28.75 -13.94
C ARG A 61 17.94 29.06 -15.05
N ALA A 62 18.31 30.32 -15.16
CA ALA A 62 19.47 30.72 -15.95
C ALA A 62 20.72 30.15 -15.29
N ASN A 63 21.62 29.58 -16.07
CA ASN A 63 22.87 29.03 -15.56
C ASN A 63 23.84 30.20 -15.31
N PRO A 64 24.21 30.52 -14.04
CA PRO A 64 25.07 31.67 -13.76
C PRO A 64 26.50 31.48 -14.28
N ASP A 65 26.94 30.24 -14.52
CA ASP A 65 28.32 29.91 -14.93
C ASP A 65 28.53 29.81 -16.45
N GLN A 66 27.52 30.13 -17.27
CA GLN A 66 27.63 30.05 -18.74
C GLN A 66 27.44 31.42 -19.41
N HIS A 67 28.57 32.01 -19.82
CA HIS A 67 28.60 33.16 -20.74
C HIS A 67 28.32 32.68 -22.18
N GLY A 68 27.05 32.48 -22.52
CA GLY A 68 26.58 32.12 -23.87
C GLY A 68 25.09 31.79 -23.89
N PRO A 69 24.45 31.63 -25.06
CA PRO A 69 23.03 31.26 -25.18
C PRO A 69 22.82 29.79 -24.79
N GLY A 70 23.06 29.46 -23.53
CA GLY A 70 22.88 28.14 -22.94
C GLY A 70 21.43 27.92 -22.49
N ARG A 71 20.86 26.78 -22.85
CA ARG A 71 19.49 26.39 -22.52
C ARG A 71 19.28 26.42 -21.00
N SER A 72 18.30 27.17 -20.53
CA SER A 72 17.93 27.26 -19.11
C SER A 72 17.81 25.87 -18.48
N ALA A 73 18.39 25.68 -17.29
CA ALA A 73 18.28 24.43 -16.55
C ALA A 73 16.83 24.27 -16.07
N VAL A 74 16.24 23.10 -16.33
CA VAL A 74 14.86 22.79 -15.95
C VAL A 74 14.86 21.97 -14.68
N LEU A 75 14.40 22.59 -13.60
CA LEU A 75 14.24 21.97 -12.28
C LEU A 75 12.74 21.71 -12.04
N PHE A 76 12.44 20.74 -11.19
CA PHE A 76 11.07 20.36 -10.87
C PHE A 76 10.85 20.33 -9.36
N PHE A 77 9.66 20.71 -8.92
CA PHE A 77 9.24 20.62 -7.52
C PHE A 77 7.76 20.23 -7.41
N PRO A 78 7.37 19.52 -6.34
CA PRO A 78 5.98 19.08 -6.18
C PRO A 78 5.07 20.25 -5.80
N THR A 79 3.81 20.16 -6.23
CA THR A 79 2.76 21.06 -5.74
C THR A 79 2.15 20.55 -4.43
N GLN A 80 1.43 21.42 -3.72
CA GLN A 80 0.61 20.97 -2.59
C GLN A 80 -0.41 19.91 -3.00
N GLU A 81 -0.87 19.90 -4.26
CA GLU A 81 -1.79 18.89 -4.76
C GLU A 81 -1.12 17.51 -4.86
N ALA A 82 0.15 17.42 -5.28
CA ALA A 82 0.89 16.16 -5.25
C ALA A 82 1.01 15.59 -3.83
N ASN A 83 1.38 16.44 -2.86
CA ASN A 83 1.49 16.01 -1.46
C ASN A 83 0.13 15.57 -0.91
N ARG A 84 -0.95 16.30 -1.19
CA ARG A 84 -2.31 15.89 -0.79
C ARG A 84 -2.74 14.59 -1.43
N LEU A 85 -2.44 14.41 -2.72
CA LEU A 85 -2.78 13.19 -3.45
C LEU A 85 -2.04 12.00 -2.87
N ILE A 86 -0.73 12.10 -2.66
CA ILE A 86 0.05 11.03 -2.08
C ILE A 86 -0.34 10.80 -0.62
N ASN A 87 -0.56 11.82 0.21
CA ASN A 87 -1.03 11.62 1.59
C ASN A 87 -2.43 10.99 1.66
N LYS A 88 -3.33 11.32 0.72
CA LYS A 88 -4.65 10.66 0.62
C LYS A 88 -4.52 9.18 0.24
N LEU A 89 -3.45 8.81 -0.47
CA LEU A 89 -3.23 7.46 -0.98
C LEU A 89 -2.34 6.61 -0.07
N ALA A 90 -1.36 7.22 0.58
CA ALA A 90 -0.42 6.63 1.52
C ALA A 90 -0.97 6.55 2.96
N GLY A 91 -2.09 7.22 3.22
CA GLY A 91 -2.53 7.53 4.57
C GLY A 91 -1.83 8.79 5.08
N ASN A 92 -2.58 9.65 5.76
CA ASN A 92 -2.04 10.79 6.50
C ASN A 92 -0.95 10.29 7.46
N PRO A 93 0.13 11.02 7.81
CA PRO A 93 1.00 10.62 8.93
C PRO A 93 0.23 10.36 10.24
N ALA A 94 -0.89 11.06 10.46
CA ALA A 94 -1.86 10.73 11.51
C ALA A 94 -2.48 9.32 11.33
N ASP A 95 -2.71 8.87 10.10
CA ASP A 95 -3.20 7.51 9.80
C ASP A 95 -2.13 6.43 10.10
N ILE A 96 -0.84 6.78 10.17
CA ILE A 96 0.23 5.84 10.58
C ILE A 96 0.26 5.68 12.10
N GLU A 97 0.11 6.78 12.85
CA GLU A 97 -0.08 6.71 14.31
C GLU A 97 -1.36 5.95 14.65
N ASP A 98 -2.48 6.30 14.01
CA ASP A 98 -3.75 5.57 14.15
C ASP A 98 -3.62 4.09 13.73
N TRP A 99 -2.82 3.81 12.69
CA TRP A 99 -2.57 2.43 12.25
C TRP A 99 -1.79 1.63 13.30
N GLN A 100 -0.80 2.24 13.94
CA GLN A 100 -0.01 1.55 14.96
C GLN A 100 -0.88 1.17 16.17
N ASP A 101 -1.79 2.06 16.58
CA ASP A 101 -2.77 1.76 17.63
C ASP A 101 -3.71 0.62 17.24
N VAL A 102 -4.23 0.65 16.00
CA VAL A 102 -5.08 -0.43 15.49
C VAL A 102 -4.31 -1.76 15.37
N LYS A 103 -3.06 -1.72 14.90
CA LYS A 103 -2.17 -2.88 14.82
C LYS A 103 -2.03 -3.50 16.21
N GLU A 104 -1.62 -2.72 17.20
CA GLU A 104 -1.40 -3.23 18.57
C GLU A 104 -2.70 -3.75 19.19
N GLN A 105 -3.82 -3.07 18.98
CA GLN A 105 -5.12 -3.54 19.44
C GLN A 105 -5.46 -4.92 18.85
N ILE A 106 -5.28 -5.11 17.54
CA ILE A 106 -5.54 -6.40 16.88
C ILE A 106 -4.60 -7.48 17.45
N LEU A 107 -3.30 -7.21 17.54
CA LEU A 107 -2.32 -8.18 18.07
C LEU A 107 -2.62 -8.57 19.51
N GLN A 108 -3.02 -7.61 20.35
CA GLN A 108 -3.46 -7.89 21.72
C GLN A 108 -4.70 -8.78 21.73
N GLN A 109 -5.72 -8.47 20.94
CA GLN A 109 -6.93 -9.30 20.87
C GLN A 109 -6.62 -10.72 20.39
N LEU A 110 -5.71 -10.89 19.42
CA LEU A 110 -5.26 -12.21 18.97
C LEU A 110 -4.54 -12.99 20.07
N ARG A 111 -3.67 -12.33 20.86
CA ARG A 111 -2.97 -12.98 21.99
C ARG A 111 -3.93 -13.42 23.09
N HIS A 112 -4.98 -12.63 23.37
CA HIS A 112 -5.97 -12.94 24.42
C HIS A 112 -7.07 -13.91 23.95
N GLY A 113 -7.37 -13.94 22.64
CA GLY A 113 -8.48 -14.71 22.04
C GLY A 113 -8.37 -16.24 22.16
N LYS A 114 -7.25 -16.78 22.67
CA LYS A 114 -7.08 -18.22 22.89
C LYS A 114 -8.10 -18.82 23.89
N ALA A 115 -8.70 -18.02 24.77
CA ALA A 115 -9.62 -18.51 25.81
C ALA A 115 -11.12 -18.48 25.44
N GLY A 116 -11.50 -17.96 24.27
CA GLY A 116 -12.91 -17.82 23.86
C GLY A 116 -13.18 -17.89 22.35
N GLY A 117 -12.16 -18.13 21.53
CA GLY A 117 -12.26 -18.13 20.06
C GLY A 117 -12.12 -16.74 19.44
N TYR A 118 -12.03 -16.70 18.11
CA TYR A 118 -11.81 -15.47 17.33
C TYR A 118 -13.07 -14.94 16.64
N GLU A 119 -14.24 -15.52 16.92
CA GLU A 119 -15.48 -15.24 16.20
C GLU A 119 -15.98 -13.81 16.42
N GLU A 120 -15.91 -13.31 17.66
CA GLU A 120 -16.26 -11.92 17.98
C GLU A 120 -15.33 -10.92 17.30
N LEU A 121 -14.01 -11.19 17.32
CA LEU A 121 -13.01 -10.39 16.64
C LEU A 121 -13.27 -10.33 15.14
N LEU A 122 -13.49 -11.50 14.51
CA LEU A 122 -13.76 -11.62 13.09
C LEU A 122 -15.03 -10.85 12.69
N SER A 123 -16.12 -11.01 13.46
CA SER A 123 -17.39 -10.30 13.23
C SER A 123 -17.21 -8.78 13.30
N ASN A 124 -16.48 -8.30 14.32
CA ASN A 124 -16.18 -6.87 14.49
C ASN A 124 -15.34 -6.30 13.35
N LEU A 125 -14.33 -7.03 12.87
CA LEU A 125 -13.50 -6.62 11.73
C LEU A 125 -14.34 -6.52 10.46
N LEU A 126 -15.09 -7.57 10.13
CA LEU A 126 -15.91 -7.62 8.91
C LEU A 126 -17.00 -6.55 8.87
N ALA A 127 -17.53 -6.13 10.02
CA ALA A 127 -18.48 -5.03 10.10
C ALA A 127 -17.85 -3.66 9.78
N ARG A 128 -16.57 -3.45 10.13
CA ARG A 128 -15.89 -2.14 10.01
C ARG A 128 -15.19 -1.95 8.66
N ILE A 129 -14.69 -3.03 8.06
CA ILE A 129 -13.93 -3.02 6.80
C ILE A 129 -14.58 -2.17 5.70
N PRO A 130 -15.89 -2.29 5.40
CA PRO A 130 -16.53 -1.50 4.34
C PRO A 130 -16.40 0.01 4.56
N GLU A 131 -16.47 0.46 5.82
CA GLU A 131 -16.51 1.88 6.20
C GLU A 131 -15.11 2.48 6.41
N ARG A 132 -14.05 1.67 6.46
CA ARG A 132 -12.68 2.16 6.71
C ARG A 132 -12.23 3.12 5.63
N ARG A 133 -11.81 4.33 6.03
CA ARG A 133 -11.31 5.35 5.11
C ARG A 133 -9.80 5.33 4.94
N SER A 134 -9.07 4.92 5.97
CA SER A 134 -7.62 4.73 5.91
C SER A 134 -7.29 3.48 5.09
N PRO A 135 -6.53 3.60 3.98
CA PRO A 135 -6.17 2.46 3.14
C PRO A 135 -5.32 1.42 3.87
N LEU A 136 -4.41 1.87 4.74
CA LEU A 136 -3.52 0.99 5.50
C LEU A 136 -4.28 0.19 6.57
N ILE A 137 -5.18 0.85 7.30
CA ILE A 137 -6.05 0.18 8.29
C ILE A 137 -7.00 -0.81 7.60
N PHE A 138 -7.59 -0.41 6.48
CA PHE A 138 -8.45 -1.29 5.68
C PHE A 138 -7.73 -2.60 5.28
N VAL A 139 -6.51 -2.49 4.74
CA VAL A 139 -5.73 -3.67 4.35
C VAL A 139 -5.34 -4.51 5.56
N THR A 140 -4.95 -3.88 6.66
CA THR A 140 -4.62 -4.53 7.94
C THR A 140 -5.78 -5.39 8.44
N GLU A 141 -6.97 -4.81 8.58
CA GLU A 141 -8.15 -5.51 9.07
C GLU A 141 -8.60 -6.64 8.14
N LEU A 142 -8.54 -6.43 6.82
CA LEU A 142 -8.91 -7.46 5.84
C LEU A 142 -7.95 -8.65 5.87
N ILE A 143 -6.63 -8.39 5.97
CA ILE A 143 -5.62 -9.45 6.13
C ILE A 143 -5.91 -10.27 7.39
N THR A 144 -6.15 -9.61 8.53
CA THR A 144 -6.50 -10.30 9.77
C THR A 144 -7.76 -11.14 9.62
N ALA A 145 -8.82 -10.59 9.03
CA ALA A 145 -10.08 -11.32 8.83
C ALA A 145 -9.88 -12.57 7.96
N VAL A 146 -9.13 -12.45 6.86
CA VAL A 146 -8.81 -13.58 5.96
C VAL A 146 -8.03 -14.66 6.68
N ILE A 147 -7.01 -14.28 7.48
CA ILE A 147 -6.22 -15.27 8.23
C ILE A 147 -7.09 -15.94 9.30
N LEU A 148 -7.90 -15.18 10.04
CA LEU A 148 -8.82 -15.75 11.03
C LEU A 148 -9.79 -16.76 10.39
N MET A 149 -10.34 -16.45 9.21
CA MET A 149 -11.19 -17.39 8.46
C MET A 149 -10.42 -18.62 7.96
N LEU A 150 -9.13 -18.50 7.61
CA LEU A 150 -8.30 -19.69 7.36
C LEU A 150 -8.13 -20.51 8.64
N THR A 151 -7.96 -19.84 9.78
CA THR A 151 -7.78 -20.52 11.06
C THR A 151 -9.00 -21.30 11.53
N THR A 152 -10.21 -20.92 11.11
CA THR A 152 -11.44 -21.67 11.44
C THR A 152 -11.62 -22.94 10.60
N ILE A 153 -10.85 -23.12 9.52
CA ILE A 153 -10.96 -24.25 8.57
C ILE A 153 -9.69 -25.15 8.64
N GLN A 154 -8.94 -25.10 9.75
CA GLN A 154 -7.58 -25.69 9.90
C GLN A 154 -7.48 -27.22 9.85
N ASP A 155 -8.59 -27.95 9.81
CA ASP A 155 -8.58 -29.41 9.75
C ASP A 155 -8.10 -29.96 8.40
N ALA A 156 -8.00 -29.11 7.37
CA ALA A 156 -7.48 -29.48 6.05
C ALA A 156 -5.94 -29.27 5.96
N PRO A 157 -5.17 -30.28 5.53
CA PRO A 157 -3.70 -30.18 5.39
C PRO A 157 -3.26 -29.10 4.40
N GLU A 158 -4.07 -28.81 3.38
CA GLU A 158 -3.82 -27.74 2.41
C GLU A 158 -3.85 -26.35 3.06
N ILE A 159 -4.74 -26.12 4.03
CA ILE A 159 -4.86 -24.85 4.76
C ILE A 159 -3.65 -24.65 5.67
N ARG A 160 -3.15 -25.72 6.31
CA ARG A 160 -1.91 -25.66 7.09
C ARG A 160 -0.71 -25.31 6.22
N ALA A 161 -0.57 -25.96 5.05
CA ALA A 161 0.49 -25.64 4.10
C ALA A 161 0.40 -24.19 3.57
N LEU A 162 -0.81 -23.65 3.44
CA LEU A 162 -1.03 -22.25 3.09
C LEU A 162 -0.58 -21.29 4.20
N LEU A 163 -0.95 -21.56 5.46
CA LEU A 163 -0.50 -20.78 6.62
C LEU A 163 1.02 -20.80 6.78
N GLU A 164 1.66 -21.95 6.58
CA GLU A 164 3.14 -22.07 6.56
C GLU A 164 3.78 -21.18 5.50
N ARG A 165 3.19 -21.10 4.31
CA ARG A 165 3.64 -20.19 3.24
C ARG A 165 3.49 -18.72 3.65
N LEU A 166 2.43 -18.36 4.35
CA LEU A 166 2.19 -16.98 4.79
C LEU A 166 3.25 -16.46 5.78
N HIS A 167 3.97 -17.32 6.51
CA HIS A 167 5.14 -16.91 7.29
C HIS A 167 6.25 -16.26 6.45
N GLN A 168 6.20 -16.42 5.13
CA GLN A 168 7.18 -15.88 4.19
C GLN A 168 6.66 -14.68 3.38
N ILE A 169 5.46 -14.18 3.68
CA ILE A 169 4.83 -13.09 2.94
C ILE A 169 5.55 -11.76 3.15
N GLY A 170 5.60 -10.92 2.11
CA GLY A 170 6.23 -9.60 2.15
C GLY A 170 7.76 -9.63 2.17
N LEU A 171 8.38 -10.80 2.14
CA LEU A 171 9.83 -10.93 2.00
C LEU A 171 10.26 -10.83 0.52
N PRO A 172 11.40 -10.19 0.22
CA PRO A 172 11.88 -10.04 -1.16
C PRO A 172 11.99 -11.40 -1.88
N LYS A 173 11.48 -11.48 -3.11
CA LYS A 173 11.49 -12.68 -3.98
C LYS A 173 10.71 -13.89 -3.44
N LYS A 174 9.86 -13.71 -2.43
CA LYS A 174 9.01 -14.78 -1.87
C LYS A 174 7.56 -14.60 -2.28
N ILE A 175 6.68 -14.35 -1.32
CA ILE A 175 5.23 -14.26 -1.53
C ILE A 175 4.82 -12.80 -1.34
N ASN A 176 4.07 -12.26 -2.29
CA ASN A 176 3.57 -10.89 -2.24
C ASN A 176 2.22 -10.81 -1.52
N LEU A 177 1.84 -9.59 -1.14
CA LEU A 177 0.56 -9.33 -0.47
C LEU A 177 -0.67 -9.57 -1.37
N SER A 178 -0.52 -9.60 -2.71
CA SER A 178 -1.65 -9.88 -3.60
C SER A 178 -2.14 -11.32 -3.54
N VAL A 179 -1.37 -12.25 -2.95
CA VAL A 179 -1.84 -13.62 -2.69
C VAL A 179 -3.11 -13.62 -1.80
N MET A 180 -3.24 -12.61 -0.93
CA MET A 180 -4.38 -12.48 -0.01
C MET A 180 -5.71 -12.33 -0.75
N SER A 181 -5.72 -11.67 -1.92
CA SER A 181 -6.91 -11.52 -2.75
C SER A 181 -7.41 -12.88 -3.24
N GLY A 182 -6.49 -13.73 -3.69
CA GLY A 182 -6.81 -15.09 -4.14
C GLY A 182 -7.37 -15.96 -3.00
N ILE A 183 -6.81 -15.81 -1.79
CA ILE A 183 -7.29 -16.49 -0.58
C ILE A 183 -8.69 -15.98 -0.20
N ALA A 184 -8.91 -14.67 -0.17
CA ALA A 184 -10.21 -14.08 0.14
C ALA A 184 -11.28 -14.53 -0.86
N MET A 185 -10.94 -14.58 -2.16
CA MET A 185 -11.83 -15.09 -3.20
C MET A 185 -12.15 -16.57 -2.99
N PHE A 186 -11.15 -17.40 -2.72
CA PHE A 186 -11.35 -18.82 -2.43
C PHE A 186 -12.24 -19.03 -1.19
N LEU A 187 -11.96 -18.32 -0.11
CA LEU A 187 -12.75 -18.35 1.12
C LEU A 187 -14.21 -17.99 0.85
N SER A 188 -14.47 -16.95 0.06
CA SER A 188 -15.83 -16.55 -0.27
C SER A 188 -16.65 -17.63 -1.00
N VAL A 189 -15.97 -18.53 -1.74
CA VAL A 189 -16.61 -19.63 -2.49
C VAL A 189 -16.88 -20.83 -1.58
N ILE A 190 -15.99 -21.12 -0.63
CA ILE A 190 -16.07 -22.31 0.24
C ILE A 190 -16.92 -22.07 1.51
N GLU A 191 -16.96 -20.85 2.04
CA GLU A 191 -17.81 -20.40 3.16
C GLU A 191 -19.29 -20.20 2.76
N ARG A 192 -19.87 -21.14 2.00
CA ARG A 192 -21.31 -21.07 1.62
C ARG A 192 -22.25 -21.12 2.83
N THR A 193 -21.80 -21.63 3.96
CA THR A 193 -22.58 -21.73 5.20
C THR A 193 -22.72 -20.39 5.93
N ASN A 194 -21.76 -19.47 5.76
CA ASN A 194 -21.79 -18.13 6.36
C ASN A 194 -21.90 -17.04 5.28
N ARG A 195 -23.06 -17.00 4.61
CA ARG A 195 -23.37 -16.12 3.47
C ARG A 195 -23.07 -14.62 3.73
N ARG A 196 -23.04 -14.23 5.01
CA ARG A 196 -22.72 -12.87 5.45
C ARG A 196 -21.24 -12.51 5.23
N TYR A 197 -20.30 -13.43 5.50
CA TYR A 197 -18.87 -13.15 5.41
C TYR A 197 -18.34 -13.26 3.98
N SER A 198 -18.86 -14.22 3.20
CA SER A 198 -18.50 -14.39 1.79
C SER A 198 -18.85 -13.18 0.92
N THR A 199 -20.00 -12.55 1.16
CA THR A 199 -20.43 -11.34 0.43
C THR A 199 -19.49 -10.17 0.69
N VAL A 200 -19.09 -9.96 1.96
CA VAL A 200 -18.15 -8.88 2.33
C VAL A 200 -16.80 -9.09 1.65
N LEU A 201 -16.23 -10.31 1.69
CA LEU A 201 -14.93 -10.58 1.06
C LEU A 201 -14.94 -10.35 -0.46
N LEU A 202 -16.00 -10.79 -1.16
CA LEU A 202 -16.14 -10.57 -2.60
C LEU A 202 -16.20 -9.10 -2.96
N ASP A 203 -16.98 -8.32 -2.21
CA ASP A 203 -17.15 -6.88 -2.45
C ASP A 203 -15.84 -6.11 -2.25
N GLN A 204 -15.02 -6.53 -1.27
CA GLN A 204 -13.76 -5.86 -0.95
C GLN A 204 -12.57 -6.32 -1.81
N PHE A 205 -12.69 -7.39 -2.61
CA PHE A 205 -11.59 -7.92 -3.43
C PHE A 205 -11.01 -6.87 -4.38
N SER A 206 -11.88 -6.21 -5.16
CA SER A 206 -11.46 -5.20 -6.15
C SER A 206 -10.79 -4.00 -5.48
N ARG A 207 -11.37 -3.57 -4.34
CA ARG A 207 -10.84 -2.47 -3.53
C ARG A 207 -9.48 -2.81 -2.93
N TYR A 208 -9.27 -4.05 -2.49
CA TYR A 208 -8.00 -4.50 -1.93
C TYR A 208 -6.86 -4.41 -2.94
N GLU A 209 -7.05 -4.94 -4.15
CA GLU A 209 -6.05 -4.86 -5.22
C GLU A 209 -5.73 -3.40 -5.58
N ASP A 210 -6.78 -2.58 -5.74
CA ASP A 210 -6.63 -1.16 -6.04
C ASP A 210 -5.86 -0.43 -4.94
N VAL A 211 -6.23 -0.62 -3.67
CA VAL A 211 -5.57 0.01 -2.52
C VAL A 211 -4.13 -0.47 -2.38
N LEU A 212 -3.90 -1.79 -2.42
CA LEU A 212 -2.57 -2.37 -2.27
C LEU A 212 -1.62 -1.85 -3.34
N SER A 213 -2.09 -1.69 -4.58
CA SER A 213 -1.31 -1.11 -5.69
C SER A 213 -0.96 0.37 -5.49
N GLN A 214 -1.70 1.09 -4.65
CA GLN A 214 -1.51 2.52 -4.39
C GLN A 214 -0.69 2.80 -3.12
N LEU A 215 -0.53 1.79 -2.24
CA LEU A 215 0.30 1.90 -1.04
C LEU A 215 1.79 2.07 -1.38
N SER A 216 2.49 2.81 -0.52
CA SER A 216 3.94 2.97 -0.57
C SER A 216 4.65 1.63 -0.32
N GLU A 217 5.91 1.52 -0.77
CA GLU A 217 6.73 0.34 -0.48
C GLU A 217 6.92 0.12 1.03
N GLU A 218 7.05 1.20 1.80
CA GLU A 218 7.17 1.14 3.25
C GLU A 218 5.90 0.58 3.91
N SER A 219 4.73 1.08 3.51
CA SER A 219 3.44 0.57 4.00
C SER A 219 3.24 -0.92 3.64
N ARG A 220 3.66 -1.34 2.44
CA ARG A 220 3.63 -2.76 2.04
C ARG A 220 4.58 -3.61 2.87
N ARG A 221 5.78 -3.11 3.18
CA ARG A 221 6.74 -3.78 4.06
C ARG A 221 6.16 -3.97 5.46
N GLN A 222 5.59 -2.91 6.03
CA GLN A 222 4.90 -2.92 7.33
C GLN A 222 3.73 -3.92 7.37
N LEU A 223 2.90 -3.95 6.32
CA LEU A 223 1.83 -4.95 6.19
C LEU A 223 2.37 -6.38 6.10
N GLY A 224 3.48 -6.59 5.38
CA GLY A 224 4.16 -7.88 5.33
C GLY A 224 4.66 -8.33 6.70
N GLU A 225 5.29 -7.43 7.46
CA GLU A 225 5.72 -7.67 8.85
C GLU A 225 4.53 -8.03 9.74
N PHE A 226 3.50 -7.20 9.74
CA PHE A 226 2.27 -7.44 10.48
C PHE A 226 1.64 -8.79 10.15
N THR A 227 1.56 -9.15 8.86
CA THR A 227 0.96 -10.42 8.43
C THR A 227 1.71 -11.61 9.03
N ARG A 228 3.04 -11.56 9.06
CA ARG A 228 3.86 -12.62 9.68
C ARG A 228 3.64 -12.70 11.19
N GLU A 229 3.51 -11.56 11.87
CA GLU A 229 3.20 -11.52 13.31
C GLU A 229 1.84 -12.19 13.62
N VAL A 230 0.80 -11.87 12.83
CA VAL A 230 -0.53 -12.46 12.98
C VAL A 230 -0.48 -13.98 12.79
N VAL A 231 0.15 -14.45 11.72
CA VAL A 231 0.26 -15.89 11.45
C VAL A 231 1.03 -16.58 12.58
N GLN A 232 2.12 -15.99 13.07
CA GLN A 232 2.91 -16.55 14.17
C GLN A 232 2.09 -16.68 15.48
N ILE A 233 1.28 -15.68 15.83
CA ILE A 233 0.42 -15.73 17.03
C ILE A 233 -0.60 -16.87 16.92
N LEU A 234 -1.12 -17.10 15.72
CA LEU A 234 -2.17 -18.08 15.45
C LEU A 234 -1.64 -19.50 15.22
N SER A 235 -0.37 -19.65 14.81
CA SER A 235 0.30 -20.94 14.64
C SER A 235 1.01 -21.46 15.90
N SER A 236 1.20 -20.59 16.91
CA SER A 236 1.76 -20.93 18.23
C SER A 236 0.71 -21.51 19.17
#